data_AF-A0AA39HN94-F1
#
_entry.id   AF-A0AA39HN94-F1
#
_cell.length_a   1.000
_cell.length_b   1.000
_cell.length_c   1.000
_cell.angle_alpha   90.00
_cell.angle_beta   90.00
_cell.angle_gamma   90.00
#
_symmetry.space_group_name_H-M   'P 1'
#
loop_
_entity.id
_entity.type
_entity.pdbx_description
1 polymer ?
#
loop_
_entity_poly.entity_id
_entity_poly.type
_entity_poly.pdbx_seq_one_letter_code
_entity_poly.pdbx_strand_id
1 'polypeptide(L)'
;MSNKICAGGGHENPDAVDGNAEELIFPQEFRRGPNCEVLLTSEVHLLLEHRHEKALQKDEIEELSEVQQKCLDYVRRMSKFKNRESIKNARSVFSACPFHPFEIAQLVNLCPESAEEAKALIPSLEGRIGDAELEAMLNEMHKRRSYQ
;
A
#
# COMPACT_ATOMS: atom_id res chain seq x y z
N MET A 1 -52.58 4.57 23.50
CA MET A 1 -51.46 5.51 23.25
C MET A 1 -50.45 4.76 22.41
N SER A 2 -50.46 5.00 21.10
CA SER A 2 -49.66 4.27 20.12
C SER A 2 -48.25 4.86 20.08
N ASN A 3 -47.24 4.07 20.42
CA ASN A 3 -45.84 4.45 20.26
C ASN A 3 -45.45 4.36 18.78
N LYS A 4 -45.02 5.50 18.25
CA LYS A 4 -44.51 5.69 16.90
C LYS A 4 -43.10 5.07 16.84
N ILE A 5 -42.94 4.02 16.03
CA ILE A 5 -41.63 3.47 15.67
C ILE A 5 -41.04 4.42 14.62
N CYS A 6 -40.03 5.20 15.00
CA CYS A 6 -39.24 5.95 14.03
C CYS A 6 -38.32 4.95 13.32
N ALA A 7 -38.60 4.73 12.03
CA ALA A 7 -37.72 3.99 11.13
C ALA A 7 -36.34 4.64 11.12
N GLY A 8 -35.30 3.84 11.36
CA GLY A 8 -33.92 4.24 11.12
C GLY A 8 -33.72 4.44 9.63
N GLY A 9 -33.82 5.70 9.18
CA GLY A 9 -33.38 6.09 7.85
C GLY A 9 -31.87 5.96 7.80
N GLY A 10 -31.38 5.00 7.01
CA GLY A 10 -29.98 5.02 6.58
C GLY A 10 -29.73 6.33 5.87
N HIS A 11 -28.82 7.14 6.41
CA HIS A 11 -28.23 8.24 5.65
C HIS A 11 -27.37 7.61 4.57
N GLU A 12 -27.95 7.34 3.40
CA GLU A 12 -27.20 7.04 2.19
C GLU A 12 -26.46 8.32 1.82
N ASN A 13 -25.14 8.33 2.03
CA ASN A 13 -24.30 9.46 1.67
C ASN A 13 -24.22 9.52 0.13
N PRO A 14 -24.79 10.55 -0.52
CA PRO A 14 -24.88 10.62 -1.99
C PRO A 14 -23.51 10.77 -2.68
N ASP A 15 -22.44 10.99 -1.91
CA ASP A 15 -21.05 11.07 -2.37
C ASP A 15 -20.27 9.75 -2.22
N ALA A 16 -20.90 8.65 -1.84
CA ALA A 16 -20.28 7.34 -1.78
C ALA A 16 -20.05 6.78 -3.20
N VAL A 17 -19.06 7.33 -3.91
CA VAL A 17 -18.51 6.69 -5.10
C VAL A 17 -17.92 5.35 -4.66
N ASP A 18 -18.47 4.24 -5.16
CA ASP A 18 -17.87 2.92 -4.96
C ASP A 18 -16.45 2.94 -5.53
N GLY A 19 -15.46 2.61 -4.70
CA GLY A 19 -14.07 2.74 -5.07
C GLY A 19 -13.65 1.64 -6.03
N ASN A 20 -12.99 1.99 -7.14
CA ASN A 20 -12.40 1.05 -8.08
C ASN A 20 -10.88 1.29 -8.19
N ALA A 21 -10.09 0.42 -7.56
CA ALA A 21 -8.63 0.51 -7.58
C ALA A 21 -8.02 0.17 -8.95
N GLU A 22 -8.70 -0.64 -9.77
CA GLU A 22 -8.25 -0.97 -11.13
C GLU A 22 -8.26 0.28 -12.02
N GLU A 23 -9.24 1.17 -11.81
CA GLU A 23 -9.42 2.42 -12.55
C GLU A 23 -8.85 3.65 -11.81
N LEU A 24 -8.14 3.46 -10.70
CA LEU A 24 -7.64 4.53 -9.82
C LEU A 24 -8.74 5.47 -9.27
N ILE A 25 -9.95 4.96 -9.14
CA ILE A 25 -11.09 5.66 -8.55
C ILE A 25 -11.10 5.35 -7.06
N PHE A 26 -10.54 6.25 -6.25
CA PHE A 26 -10.58 6.11 -4.79
C PHE A 26 -11.66 7.00 -4.17
N PRO A 27 -12.23 6.70 -3.00
CA PRO A 27 -13.09 7.65 -2.27
C PRO A 27 -12.41 9.01 -2.01
N GLN A 28 -13.19 10.06 -1.72
CA GLN A 28 -12.68 11.43 -1.61
C GLN A 28 -11.62 11.60 -0.51
N GLU A 29 -11.75 10.85 0.58
CA GLU A 29 -10.81 10.80 1.70
C GLU A 29 -9.39 10.40 1.26
N PHE A 30 -9.27 9.63 0.18
CA PHE A 30 -7.98 9.20 -0.38
C PHE A 30 -7.48 10.10 -1.53
N ARG A 31 -8.29 11.08 -1.98
CA ARG A 31 -7.97 11.95 -3.13
C ARG A 31 -7.50 13.36 -2.77
N ARG A 32 -7.77 13.87 -1.55
CA ARG A 32 -7.72 15.34 -1.30
C ARG A 32 -6.81 15.82 -0.15
N GLY A 33 -6.02 14.96 0.49
CA GLY A 33 -5.21 15.36 1.64
C GLY A 33 -3.70 15.38 1.35
N PRO A 34 -2.93 16.39 1.81
CA PRO A 34 -1.46 16.32 1.86
C PRO A 34 -0.93 15.20 2.78
N ASN A 35 -1.83 14.49 3.48
CA ASN A 35 -1.53 13.40 4.41
C ASN A 35 -1.96 12.02 3.88
N CYS A 36 -2.46 11.91 2.65
CA CYS A 36 -2.84 10.62 2.07
C CYS A 36 -1.67 10.05 1.26
N GLU A 37 -0.66 9.58 1.98
CA GLU A 37 0.48 8.88 1.39
C GLU A 37 0.27 7.36 1.44
N VAL A 38 0.74 6.68 0.40
CA VAL A 38 0.71 5.22 0.34
C VAL A 38 1.95 4.66 1.03
N LEU A 39 1.72 3.66 1.88
CA LEU A 39 2.78 2.92 2.56
C LEU A 39 3.01 1.58 1.88
N LEU A 40 4.28 1.21 1.75
CA LEU A 40 4.70 -0.12 1.34
C LEU A 40 4.55 -1.09 2.51
N THR A 41 4.31 -2.37 2.22
CA THR A 41 4.29 -3.44 3.25
C THR A 41 5.56 -3.42 4.09
N SER A 42 6.71 -3.17 3.44
CA SER A 42 8.00 -3.04 4.11
C SER A 42 8.11 -1.80 5.00
N GLU A 43 7.48 -0.68 4.66
CA GLU A 43 7.46 0.51 5.51
C GLU A 43 6.59 0.30 6.74
N VAL A 44 5.41 -0.31 6.55
CA VAL A 44 4.51 -0.68 7.65
C VAL A 44 5.23 -1.65 8.60
N HIS A 45 5.98 -2.61 8.07
CA HIS A 45 6.79 -3.51 8.89
C HIS A 45 7.79 -2.76 9.77
N LEU A 46 8.60 -1.86 9.21
CA LEU A 46 9.57 -1.09 9.98
C LEU A 46 8.91 -0.21 11.05
N LEU A 47 7.76 0.40 10.74
CA LEU A 47 7.02 1.25 11.68
C LEU A 47 6.46 0.45 12.86
N LEU A 48 5.82 -0.69 12.59
CA LEU A 48 5.22 -1.54 13.61
C LEU A 48 6.28 -2.25 14.44
N GLU A 49 7.38 -2.70 13.82
CA GLU A 49 8.50 -3.31 14.53
C GLU A 49 9.16 -2.32 15.49
N HIS A 50 9.44 -1.09 15.03
CA HIS A 50 9.98 -0.05 15.90
C HIS A 50 9.04 0.31 17.06
N ARG A 51 7.73 0.38 16.81
CA ARG A 51 6.73 0.60 17.88
C ARG A 51 6.75 -0.56 18.88
N HIS A 52 6.83 -1.80 18.41
CA HIS A 52 6.87 -3.00 19.24
C HIS A 52 8.12 -3.04 20.13
N GLU A 53 9.31 -2.80 19.55
CA GLU A 53 10.58 -2.74 20.30
C GLU A 53 10.56 -1.65 21.38
N LYS A 54 10.01 -0.48 21.06
CA LYS A 54 9.91 0.63 22.01
C LYS A 54 8.97 0.33 23.17
N ALA A 55 7.88 -0.40 22.94
CA ALA A 55 6.98 -0.85 24.00
C ALA A 55 7.71 -1.81 24.96
N LEU A 56 8.47 -2.77 24.41
CA LEU A 56 9.27 -3.72 25.19
C LEU A 56 10.35 -3.03 26.05
N GLN A 57 10.99 -1.98 25.53
CA GLN A 57 12.07 -1.27 26.25
C GLN A 57 11.58 -0.45 27.45
N LYS A 58 10.32 -0.03 27.46
CA LYS A 58 9.80 0.91 28.46
C LYS A 58 9.10 0.24 29.65
N ASP A 59 9.01 -1.10 29.67
CA ASP A 59 8.06 -1.84 30.53
C ASP A 59 6.61 -1.28 30.43
N GLU A 60 6.31 -0.52 29.36
CA GLU A 60 4.97 -0.11 29.03
C GLU A 60 4.27 -1.38 28.52
N ILE A 61 3.44 -1.99 29.38
CA ILE A 61 2.49 -3.07 29.04
C ILE A 61 1.38 -2.50 28.13
N GLU A 62 1.71 -1.68 27.15
CA GLU A 62 0.80 -1.35 26.08
C GLU A 62 0.94 -2.46 25.04
N GLU A 63 0.29 -3.59 25.32
CA GLU A 63 0.21 -4.72 24.40
C GLU A 63 -0.36 -4.23 23.06
N LEU A 64 0.26 -4.64 21.95
CA LEU A 64 -0.28 -4.37 20.63
C LEU A 64 -1.71 -4.92 20.57
N SER A 65 -2.63 -4.14 20.01
CA SER A 65 -3.99 -4.65 19.78
C SER A 65 -3.95 -5.90 18.90
N GLU A 66 -4.95 -6.77 18.99
CA GLU A 66 -5.01 -8.00 18.17
C GLU A 66 -4.88 -7.68 16.66
N VAL A 67 -5.46 -6.56 16.21
CA VAL A 67 -5.34 -6.08 14.82
C VAL A 67 -3.90 -5.66 14.51
N GLN A 68 -3.22 -4.95 15.41
CA GLN A 68 -1.83 -4.55 15.24
C GLN A 68 -0.88 -5.77 15.22
N GLN A 69 -1.12 -6.76 16.08
CA GLN A 69 -0.35 -7.99 16.12
C GLN A 69 -0.49 -8.78 14.81
N LYS A 70 -1.74 -8.99 14.34
CA LYS A 70 -2.00 -9.64 13.06
C LYS A 70 -1.40 -8.88 11.88
N CYS A 71 -1.48 -7.54 11.91
CA CYS A 71 -0.86 -6.69 10.90
C CYS A 71 0.66 -6.86 10.89
N LEU A 72 1.32 -6.79 12.06
CA LEU A 72 2.76 -7.00 12.22
C LEU A 72 3.18 -8.38 11.68
N ASP A 73 2.45 -9.44 12.02
CA ASP A 73 2.75 -10.79 11.55
C ASP A 73 2.55 -10.96 10.05
N TYR A 74 1.59 -10.26 9.45
CA TYR A 74 1.40 -10.22 8.01
C TYR A 74 2.55 -9.49 7.32
N VAL A 75 2.83 -8.24 7.72
CA VAL A 75 3.84 -7.41 7.06
C VAL A 75 5.25 -7.95 7.27
N ARG A 76 5.54 -8.60 8.40
CA ARG A 76 6.81 -9.30 8.64
C ARG A 76 7.04 -10.44 7.64
N ARG A 77 5.98 -11.17 7.26
CA ARG A 77 6.07 -12.26 6.27
C ARG A 77 6.13 -11.74 4.83
N MET A 78 5.40 -10.67 4.54
CA MET A 78 5.23 -10.16 3.17
C MET A 78 6.25 -9.08 2.79
N SER A 79 6.97 -8.50 3.75
CA SER A 79 7.99 -7.48 3.50
C SER A 79 9.06 -8.02 2.55
N LYS A 80 9.27 -7.30 1.45
CA LYS A 80 10.28 -7.63 0.41
C LYS A 80 11.60 -6.91 0.65
N PHE A 81 11.58 -5.83 1.41
CA PHE A 81 12.72 -4.95 1.68
C PHE A 81 12.90 -4.78 3.19
N LYS A 82 14.11 -5.05 3.70
CA LYS A 82 14.37 -5.12 5.15
C LYS A 82 14.93 -3.83 5.75
N ASN A 83 15.33 -2.87 4.93
CA ASN A 83 15.95 -1.64 5.42
C ASN A 83 15.41 -0.41 4.70
N ARG A 84 15.55 0.77 5.34
CA ARG A 84 14.98 2.02 4.84
C ARG A 84 15.57 2.45 3.50
N GLU A 85 16.87 2.21 3.31
CA GLU A 85 17.57 2.59 2.09
C GLU A 85 17.05 1.80 0.89
N SER A 86 16.85 0.49 1.06
CA SER A 86 16.37 -0.35 -0.01
C SER A 86 14.94 -0.08 -0.41
N ILE A 87 14.07 0.20 0.56
CA ILE A 87 12.71 0.67 0.32
C ILE A 87 12.74 1.93 -0.55
N LYS A 88 13.57 2.92 -0.15
CA LYS A 88 13.71 4.18 -0.91
C LYS A 88 14.25 3.93 -2.32
N ASN A 89 15.25 3.06 -2.45
CA ASN A 89 15.85 2.71 -3.73
C ASN A 89 14.86 1.99 -4.64
N ALA A 90 14.01 1.11 -4.10
CA ALA A 90 12.95 0.44 -4.85
C ALA A 90 11.90 1.43 -5.36
N ARG A 91 11.43 2.36 -4.52
CA ARG A 91 10.49 3.42 -4.96
C ARG A 91 11.09 4.33 -6.03
N SER A 92 12.37 4.68 -5.90
CA SER A 92 13.05 5.56 -6.87
C SER A 92 13.19 4.98 -8.27
N VAL A 93 13.06 3.66 -8.44
CA VAL A 93 13.04 3.05 -9.77
C VAL A 93 11.89 3.63 -10.60
N PHE A 94 10.75 3.87 -9.96
CA PHE A 94 9.53 4.32 -10.62
C PHE A 94 9.28 5.83 -10.51
N SER A 95 10.17 6.61 -9.88
CA SER A 95 9.91 8.03 -9.61
C SER A 95 9.94 8.93 -10.83
N ALA A 96 10.54 8.47 -11.93
CA ALA A 96 10.54 9.20 -13.21
C ALA A 96 9.26 8.96 -14.04
N CYS A 97 8.48 7.93 -13.69
CA CYS A 97 7.23 7.62 -14.36
C CYS A 97 6.09 8.43 -13.74
N PRO A 98 5.11 8.86 -14.54
CA PRO A 98 3.94 9.60 -14.04
C PRO A 98 2.94 8.70 -13.30
N PHE A 99 3.39 7.60 -12.67
CA PHE A 99 2.53 6.65 -11.98
C PHE A 99 1.87 7.26 -10.75
N HIS A 100 0.62 6.86 -10.53
CA HIS A 100 -0.09 7.14 -9.30
C HIS A 100 0.64 6.45 -8.15
N PRO A 101 0.72 7.06 -6.95
CA PRO A 101 1.40 6.45 -5.80
C PRO A 101 0.94 5.00 -5.53
N PHE A 102 -0.36 4.73 -5.69
CA PHE A 102 -0.94 3.38 -5.58
C PHE A 102 -0.25 2.37 -6.50
N GLU A 103 -0.04 2.68 -7.78
CA GLU A 103 0.58 1.76 -8.74
C GLU A 103 2.04 1.49 -8.35
N ILE A 104 2.78 2.52 -7.92
CA ILE A 104 4.15 2.37 -7.41
C ILE A 104 4.17 1.43 -6.20
N ALA A 105 3.21 1.61 -5.27
CA ALA A 105 3.11 0.75 -4.10
C ALA A 105 2.80 -0.70 -4.48
N GLN A 106 1.90 -0.93 -5.43
CA GLN A 106 1.55 -2.25 -5.93
C GLN A 106 2.75 -2.91 -6.63
N LEU A 107 3.46 -2.20 -7.51
CA LEU A 107 4.66 -2.72 -8.19
C LEU A 107 5.74 -3.17 -7.19
N VAL A 108 6.00 -2.34 -6.18
CA VAL A 108 7.04 -2.64 -5.18
C VAL A 108 6.62 -3.74 -4.22
N ASN A 109 5.34 -3.81 -3.82
CA ASN A 109 4.84 -4.84 -2.91
C ASN A 109 4.72 -6.22 -3.59
N LEU A 110 4.20 -6.24 -4.82
CA LEU A 110 3.94 -7.47 -5.57
C LEU A 110 5.22 -8.01 -6.22
N CYS A 111 6.11 -7.12 -6.66
CA CYS A 111 7.35 -7.46 -7.37
C CYS A 111 7.12 -8.38 -8.60
N PRO A 112 6.30 -7.97 -9.58
CA PRO A 112 6.06 -8.77 -10.78
C PRO A 112 7.36 -9.01 -11.57
N GLU A 113 7.44 -10.16 -12.23
CA GLU A 113 8.62 -10.61 -12.96
C GLU A 113 8.61 -10.18 -14.43
N SER A 114 7.44 -9.86 -14.99
CA SER A 114 7.28 -9.39 -16.36
C SER A 114 6.31 -8.19 -16.47
N ALA A 115 6.39 -7.48 -17.58
CA ALA A 115 5.44 -6.40 -17.90
C ALA A 115 4.01 -6.93 -18.06
N GLU A 116 3.85 -8.13 -18.63
CA GLU A 116 2.55 -8.82 -18.77
C GLU A 116 1.93 -9.09 -17.40
N GLU A 117 2.69 -9.66 -16.46
CA GLU A 117 2.21 -9.91 -15.10
C GLU A 117 1.87 -8.59 -14.38
N ALA A 118 2.74 -7.58 -14.50
CA ALA A 118 2.52 -6.29 -13.86
C ALA A 118 1.21 -5.64 -14.31
N LYS A 119 0.92 -5.67 -15.61
CA LYS A 119 -0.32 -5.12 -16.18
C LYS A 119 -1.55 -5.98 -15.87
N ALA A 120 -1.40 -7.30 -15.84
CA ALA A 120 -2.48 -8.20 -15.42
C ALA A 120 -2.89 -7.98 -13.95
N LEU A 121 -1.92 -7.75 -13.06
CA LEU A 121 -2.16 -7.50 -11.63
C LEU A 121 -2.55 -6.05 -11.34
N ILE A 122 -2.13 -5.10 -12.19
CA ILE A 122 -2.35 -3.66 -12.02
C ILE A 122 -2.88 -3.10 -13.35
N PRO A 123 -4.18 -3.29 -13.65
CA PRO A 123 -4.76 -2.91 -14.94
C PRO A 123 -4.64 -1.43 -15.28
N SER A 124 -4.51 -0.56 -14.26
CA SER A 124 -4.28 0.88 -14.45
C SER A 124 -2.96 1.22 -15.15
N LEU A 125 -1.99 0.30 -15.20
CA LEU A 125 -0.75 0.48 -15.96
C LEU A 125 -0.94 0.33 -17.48
N GLU A 126 -2.07 -0.21 -17.93
CA GLU A 126 -2.30 -0.47 -19.35
C GLU A 126 -2.29 0.82 -20.17
N GLY A 127 -1.55 0.82 -21.28
CA GLY A 127 -1.38 2.01 -22.12
C GLY A 127 -0.59 3.17 -21.51
N ARG A 128 -0.06 3.06 -20.27
CA ARG A 128 0.70 4.13 -19.61
C ARG A 128 2.21 4.07 -19.85
N ILE A 129 2.73 2.87 -20.08
CA ILE A 129 4.15 2.58 -20.28
C ILE A 129 4.30 1.45 -21.30
N GLY A 130 5.37 1.48 -22.09
CA GLY A 130 5.70 0.40 -23.00
C GLY A 130 6.26 -0.82 -22.25
N ASP A 131 5.96 -2.03 -22.73
CA ASP A 131 6.35 -3.28 -22.06
C ASP A 131 7.86 -3.36 -21.82
N ALA A 132 8.67 -3.04 -22.84
CA ALA A 132 10.12 -3.08 -22.74
C ALA A 132 10.69 -2.09 -21.69
N GLU A 133 10.04 -0.93 -21.54
CA GLU A 133 10.45 0.07 -20.53
C GLU A 133 10.07 -0.40 -19.13
N LEU A 134 8.83 -0.88 -18.95
CA LEU A 134 8.36 -1.43 -17.68
C LEU A 134 9.22 -2.63 -17.25
N GLU A 135 9.54 -3.52 -18.19
CA GLU A 135 10.36 -4.70 -17.94
C GLU A 135 11.80 -4.33 -17.55
N ALA A 136 12.40 -3.30 -18.18
CA ALA A 136 13.70 -2.78 -17.77
C ALA A 136 13.68 -2.24 -16.33
N MET A 137 12.61 -1.53 -15.95
CA MET A 137 12.44 -1.01 -14.59
C MET A 137 12.22 -2.12 -13.56
N LEU A 138 11.39 -3.13 -13.87
CA LEU A 138 11.19 -4.29 -13.00
C LEU A 138 12.52 -5.03 -12.76
N ASN A 139 13.30 -5.24 -13.82
CA ASN A 139 14.64 -5.83 -13.72
C ASN A 139 15.58 -5.00 -12.82
N GLU A 140 15.55 -3.67 -12.93
CA GLU A 140 16.33 -2.79 -12.08
C GLU A 140 15.90 -2.86 -10.60
N MET A 141 14.60 -2.92 -10.34
CA MET A 141 14.06 -3.13 -8.98
C MET A 141 14.51 -4.49 -8.41
N HIS A 142 14.44 -5.56 -9.20
CA HIS A 142 14.87 -6.91 -8.78
C HIS A 142 16.35 -6.98 -8.45
N LYS A 143 17.20 -6.31 -9.24
CA LYS A 143 18.63 -6.17 -8.93
C LYS A 143 18.82 -5.53 -7.56
N ARG A 144 18.17 -4.38 -7.30
CA ARG A 144 18.23 -3.66 -6.01
C ARG A 144 17.70 -4.49 -4.83
N ARG A 145 16.77 -5.41 -5.08
CA ARG A 145 16.28 -6.38 -4.08
C ARG A 145 17.32 -7.45 -3.75
N SER A 146 18.04 -7.97 -4.74
CA SER A 146 19.00 -9.07 -4.57
C SER A 146 20.30 -8.71 -3.83
N TYR A 147 20.68 -7.43 -3.79
CA TYR A 147 21.91 -6.95 -3.11
C TYR A 147 21.73 -6.67 -1.61
N GLN A 148 20.63 -7.10 -0.99
CA GLN A 148 20.34 -6.97 0.44
C GLN A 148 20.39 -8.32 1.14
#